data_AF-A0A2A5IQK2-F1
#
_entry.id   AF-A0A2A5IQK2-F1
#
_cell.length_a   1.000
_cell.length_b   1.000
_cell.length_c   1.000
_cell.angle_alpha   90.00
_cell.angle_beta   90.00
_cell.angle_gamma   90.00
#
_symmetry.space_group_name_H-M   'P 1'
#
loop_
_entity.id
_entity.type
_entity.pdbx_description
1 polymer ?
#
loop_
_entity_poly.entity_id
_entity_poly.type
_entity_poly.pdbx_seq_one_letter_code
_entity_poly.pdbx_strand_id
1 'polypeptide(L)'
;MRSIIKVVFLSVVTMCLFLPSALADNSVTRIDGKNRYVVAVNAAKKSWKTSSTVVLVGKEAYADALSAVPYAYQKNAPVLFTNSSSLSTDTKKGLQDLKTKNVVILGGTKSVSSKVTTQLKAMGISVKRISGKNRYDLAANIAKQMNSSSTAVVANGFAYADAVAIAPYAAKQGYPILLTNDKGLRSETSAVIKSRGVKKTIVIGGESSVNKSTYDKLPSPGRIGGANRYEVAANIVTKYNMSTSNTYISNGFAYADAASGASIAAKQGKAFIFTNEKTLPKATRKIIGSKKITSFSVLGGTSTVTNTVTSQLKNPVVGKTVFIDPGHGNQDSGATGYGLLEKNVNLDVAKRLNTKLTSAGALPVMSRTSDTFDSLQTRVSKGASAKADIFISVHANANDNSSANGTETYYDKTYEATNSLKLAQNIQPKMVSALGTRDRGVKTAGFYVIKYSKMPSVLLETGFVTSPVDSNILKSATYKDRLAAGISSGVSGYFR
;
A
#
# COMPACT_ATOMS: atom_id res chain seq x y z
N MET A 1 68.17 -43.98 -10.55
CA MET A 1 68.23 -42.53 -10.83
C MET A 1 66.94 -42.13 -11.54
N ARG A 2 66.21 -41.16 -10.97
CA ARG A 2 65.31 -40.16 -11.63
C ARG A 2 64.17 -40.72 -12.51
N SER A 3 62.94 -40.70 -12.00
CA SER A 3 61.95 -39.61 -12.18
C SER A 3 61.30 -39.63 -13.57
N ILE A 4 59.99 -39.90 -13.62
CA ILE A 4 59.00 -39.22 -14.48
C ILE A 4 57.64 -39.37 -13.78
N ILE A 5 57.27 -38.33 -13.04
CA ILE A 5 55.89 -38.01 -12.67
C ILE A 5 55.33 -37.24 -13.88
N LYS A 6 54.34 -37.80 -14.59
CA LYS A 6 53.54 -37.01 -15.52
C LYS A 6 52.28 -36.53 -14.79
N VAL A 7 52.34 -35.27 -14.38
CA VAL A 7 51.24 -34.48 -13.83
C VAL A 7 50.15 -34.36 -14.89
N VAL A 8 48.95 -34.83 -14.57
CA VAL A 8 47.72 -34.53 -15.31
C VAL A 8 47.33 -33.11 -14.95
N PHE A 9 47.35 -32.21 -15.94
CA PHE A 9 46.80 -30.85 -15.83
C PHE A 9 45.28 -30.96 -15.72
N LEU A 10 44.75 -30.96 -14.48
CA LEU A 10 43.33 -30.75 -14.24
C LEU A 10 43.08 -29.24 -14.22
N SER A 11 42.73 -28.69 -15.37
CA SER A 11 42.25 -27.33 -15.53
C SER A 11 40.93 -27.18 -14.76
N VAL A 12 41.00 -26.78 -13.49
CA VAL A 12 39.82 -26.37 -12.72
C VAL A 12 39.39 -25.01 -13.24
N VAL A 13 38.58 -25.01 -14.30
CA VAL A 13 37.78 -23.85 -14.70
C VAL A 13 36.78 -23.63 -13.56
N THR A 14 37.12 -22.74 -12.63
CA THR A 14 36.18 -22.24 -11.64
C THR A 14 35.18 -21.35 -12.37
N MET A 15 34.18 -21.98 -12.98
CA MET A 15 33.01 -21.30 -13.49
C MET A 15 32.26 -20.77 -12.27
N CYS A 16 32.60 -19.55 -11.83
CA CYS A 16 31.74 -18.77 -10.96
C CYS A 16 30.42 -18.59 -11.70
N LEU A 17 29.49 -19.52 -11.48
CA LEU A 17 28.08 -19.33 -11.75
C LEU A 17 27.65 -18.13 -10.90
N PHE A 18 27.75 -16.93 -11.47
CA PHE A 18 26.87 -15.86 -11.11
C PHE A 18 25.47 -16.40 -11.40
N LEU A 19 24.85 -17.03 -10.41
CA LEU A 19 23.41 -17.09 -10.36
C LEU A 19 22.99 -15.62 -10.25
N PRO A 20 22.42 -14.98 -11.29
CA PRO A 20 21.69 -13.76 -11.03
C PRO A 20 20.66 -14.19 -10.00
N SER A 21 20.83 -13.72 -8.76
CA SER A 21 19.71 -13.70 -7.83
C SER A 21 18.68 -12.86 -8.56
N ALA A 22 17.72 -13.51 -9.22
CA ALA A 22 16.63 -12.84 -9.87
C ALA A 22 15.88 -12.16 -8.73
N LEU A 23 16.23 -10.90 -8.46
CA LEU A 23 15.67 -10.17 -7.36
C LEU A 23 14.17 -10.04 -7.61
N ALA A 24 13.38 -10.58 -6.68
CA ALA A 24 11.98 -10.90 -6.91
C ALA A 24 11.08 -9.67 -6.66
N ASP A 25 10.09 -9.51 -7.53
CA ASP A 25 8.97 -8.59 -7.30
C ASP A 25 8.28 -8.90 -5.95
N ASN A 26 7.55 -7.91 -5.40
CA ASN A 26 6.80 -8.12 -4.16
C ASN A 26 5.76 -9.24 -4.31
N SER A 27 5.60 -10.03 -3.25
CA SER A 27 4.63 -11.11 -3.21
C SER A 27 3.22 -10.56 -3.03
N VAL A 28 2.34 -10.80 -4.01
CA VAL A 28 0.93 -10.38 -3.95
C VAL A 28 0.04 -11.57 -4.21
N THR A 29 -0.75 -11.92 -3.21
CA THR A 29 -1.80 -12.95 -3.30
C THR A 29 -3.17 -12.29 -3.24
N ARG A 30 -4.16 -12.89 -3.89
CA ARG A 30 -5.55 -12.43 -3.85
C ARG A 30 -6.41 -13.49 -3.15
N ILE A 31 -7.31 -13.02 -2.28
CA ILE A 31 -8.39 -13.81 -1.69
C ILE A 31 -9.68 -13.22 -2.26
N ASP A 32 -10.17 -13.85 -3.32
CA ASP A 32 -11.34 -13.39 -4.07
C ASP A 32 -12.50 -14.39 -4.02
N GLY A 33 -13.54 -14.06 -4.79
CA GLY A 33 -14.73 -14.84 -4.97
C GLY A 33 -15.69 -14.10 -5.90
N LYS A 34 -16.62 -14.83 -6.51
CA LYS A 34 -17.67 -14.27 -7.38
C LYS A 34 -18.57 -13.25 -6.67
N ASN A 35 -18.60 -13.27 -5.35
CA ASN A 35 -19.34 -12.34 -4.50
C ASN A 35 -18.73 -12.29 -3.09
N ARG A 36 -19.23 -11.36 -2.26
CA ARG A 36 -18.77 -11.15 -0.87
C ARG A 36 -18.90 -12.38 0.05
N TYR A 37 -19.85 -13.28 -0.22
CA TYR A 37 -20.03 -14.50 0.57
C TYR A 37 -18.87 -15.46 0.32
N VAL A 38 -18.52 -15.67 -0.95
CA VAL A 38 -17.37 -16.49 -1.33
C VAL A 38 -16.06 -15.87 -0.84
N VAL A 39 -15.89 -14.54 -0.94
CA VAL A 39 -14.70 -13.86 -0.39
C VAL A 39 -14.56 -14.12 1.11
N ALA A 40 -15.66 -14.01 1.88
CA ALA A 40 -15.65 -14.29 3.32
C ALA A 40 -15.32 -15.75 3.64
N VAL A 41 -15.89 -16.71 2.88
CA VAL A 41 -15.62 -18.14 3.04
C VAL A 41 -14.16 -18.48 2.68
N ASN A 42 -13.63 -17.92 1.60
CA ASN A 42 -12.25 -18.13 1.18
C ASN A 42 -11.26 -17.51 2.18
N ALA A 43 -11.56 -16.32 2.69
CA ALA A 43 -10.80 -15.71 3.77
C ALA A 43 -10.82 -16.60 5.03
N ALA A 44 -11.97 -17.14 5.41
CA ALA A 44 -12.07 -18.06 6.54
C ALA A 44 -11.22 -19.33 6.30
N LYS A 45 -11.35 -19.99 5.15
CA LYS A 45 -10.59 -21.22 4.87
C LYS A 45 -9.07 -21.05 4.89
N LYS A 46 -8.57 -19.83 4.69
CA LYS A 46 -7.14 -19.54 4.76
C LYS A 46 -6.56 -19.65 6.18
N SER A 47 -7.37 -19.49 7.23
CA SER A 47 -6.93 -19.61 8.63
C SER A 47 -7.64 -20.67 9.45
N TRP A 48 -8.77 -21.18 8.97
CA TRP A 48 -9.57 -22.20 9.64
C TRP A 48 -9.73 -23.41 8.72
N LYS A 49 -9.12 -24.55 9.09
CA LYS A 49 -9.42 -25.84 8.47
C LYS A 49 -10.85 -26.29 8.83
N THR A 50 -11.24 -26.05 10.08
CA THR A 50 -12.59 -26.19 10.61
C THR A 50 -12.86 -25.05 11.59
N SER A 51 -14.13 -24.76 11.86
CA SER A 51 -14.55 -23.81 12.88
C SER A 51 -15.88 -24.24 13.48
N SER A 52 -15.86 -24.70 14.73
CA SER A 52 -17.09 -25.12 15.44
C SER A 52 -18.09 -23.96 15.61
N THR A 53 -17.58 -22.73 15.75
CA THR A 53 -18.40 -21.50 15.85
C THR A 53 -18.14 -20.59 14.65
N VAL A 54 -19.19 -19.96 14.13
CA VAL A 54 -19.11 -18.87 13.14
C VAL A 54 -19.90 -17.67 13.63
N VAL A 55 -19.38 -16.47 13.41
CA VAL A 55 -20.12 -15.23 13.61
C VAL A 55 -20.76 -14.83 12.29
N LEU A 56 -22.08 -14.67 12.27
CA LEU A 56 -22.85 -14.40 11.06
C LEU A 56 -23.47 -13.00 11.11
N VAL A 57 -23.22 -12.20 10.06
CA VAL A 57 -23.69 -10.82 9.95
C VAL A 57 -24.50 -10.63 8.67
N GLY A 58 -25.53 -9.77 8.69
CA GLY A 58 -26.28 -9.42 7.48
C GLY A 58 -25.43 -8.62 6.49
N LYS A 59 -25.48 -8.95 5.19
CA LYS A 59 -24.64 -8.32 4.14
C LYS A 59 -24.81 -6.81 3.98
N GLU A 60 -25.94 -6.26 4.41
CA GLU A 60 -26.31 -4.84 4.32
C GLU A 60 -26.19 -4.14 5.68
N ALA A 61 -26.00 -4.91 6.75
CA ALA A 61 -25.88 -4.41 8.11
C ALA A 61 -24.40 -4.19 8.47
N TYR A 62 -23.71 -3.36 7.69
CA TYR A 62 -22.26 -3.15 7.84
C TYR A 62 -21.85 -2.66 9.24
N ALA A 63 -22.73 -1.94 9.92
CA ALA A 63 -22.52 -1.49 11.29
C ALA A 63 -22.36 -2.67 12.27
N ASP A 64 -23.09 -3.76 12.04
CA ASP A 64 -23.07 -4.97 12.87
C ASP A 64 -21.71 -5.69 12.74
N ALA A 65 -21.02 -5.53 11.61
CA ALA A 65 -19.71 -6.11 11.35
C ALA A 65 -18.55 -5.35 12.06
N LEU A 66 -18.73 -4.07 12.40
CA LEU A 66 -17.66 -3.23 12.97
C LEU A 66 -17.17 -3.74 14.32
N SER A 67 -18.10 -4.17 15.18
CA SER A 67 -17.82 -4.74 16.50
C SER A 67 -17.70 -6.27 16.47
N ALA A 68 -17.93 -6.91 15.32
CA ALA A 68 -17.96 -8.36 15.20
C ALA A 68 -16.57 -9.00 15.37
N VAL A 69 -15.53 -8.37 14.79
CA VAL A 69 -14.20 -8.99 14.67
C VAL A 69 -13.55 -9.30 16.03
N PRO A 70 -13.52 -8.38 17.04
CA PRO A 70 -12.98 -8.73 18.35
C PRO A 70 -13.73 -9.87 19.05
N TYR A 71 -15.06 -9.87 18.96
CA TYR A 71 -15.88 -10.95 19.51
C TYR A 71 -15.63 -12.29 18.78
N ALA A 72 -15.59 -12.28 17.44
CA ALA A 72 -15.32 -13.44 16.62
C ALA A 72 -13.94 -14.03 16.92
N TYR A 73 -12.91 -13.17 17.05
CA TYR A 73 -11.57 -13.58 17.44
C TYR A 73 -11.54 -14.27 18.81
N GLN A 74 -12.23 -13.72 19.81
CA GLN A 74 -12.33 -14.33 21.15
C GLN A 74 -13.00 -15.71 21.10
N LYS A 75 -13.94 -15.94 20.17
CA LYS A 75 -14.58 -17.24 19.94
C LYS A 75 -13.80 -18.16 18.99
N ASN A 76 -12.61 -17.75 18.56
CA ASN A 76 -11.82 -18.43 17.52
C ASN A 76 -12.65 -18.72 16.26
N ALA A 77 -13.54 -17.80 15.89
CA ALA A 77 -14.53 -17.95 14.83
C ALA A 77 -14.26 -16.99 13.68
N PRO A 78 -14.50 -17.39 12.42
CA PRO A 78 -14.53 -16.45 11.30
C PRO A 78 -15.83 -15.64 11.31
N VAL A 79 -15.79 -14.48 10.66
CA VAL A 79 -16.97 -13.67 10.33
C VAL A 79 -17.43 -14.03 8.92
N LEU A 80 -18.68 -14.49 8.78
CA LEU A 80 -19.34 -14.73 7.49
C LEU A 80 -20.58 -13.83 7.31
N PHE A 81 -21.08 -13.76 6.08
CA PHE A 81 -22.24 -12.92 5.73
C PHE A 81 -23.45 -13.74 5.28
N THR A 82 -24.64 -13.17 5.41
CA THR A 82 -25.91 -13.73 4.91
C THR A 82 -26.78 -12.64 4.27
N ASN A 83 -27.73 -13.00 3.41
CA ASN A 83 -28.83 -12.08 3.09
C ASN A 83 -29.74 -11.93 4.31
N SER A 84 -30.56 -10.88 4.35
CA SER A 84 -31.47 -10.63 5.48
C SER A 84 -32.52 -11.74 5.64
N SER A 85 -33.10 -12.21 4.55
CA SER A 85 -34.17 -13.22 4.56
C SER A 85 -33.74 -14.63 4.19
N SER A 86 -32.50 -14.82 3.73
CA SER A 86 -32.01 -16.12 3.27
C SER A 86 -30.51 -16.31 3.48
N LEU A 87 -30.14 -17.49 3.98
CA LEU A 87 -28.77 -17.97 3.97
C LEU A 87 -28.35 -18.21 2.52
N SER A 88 -27.31 -17.52 2.05
CA SER A 88 -26.81 -17.70 0.69
C SER A 88 -26.28 -19.13 0.52
N THR A 89 -26.35 -19.66 -0.70
CA THR A 89 -25.82 -20.99 -1.04
C THR A 89 -24.33 -21.09 -0.73
N ASP A 90 -23.58 -20.02 -1.01
CA ASP A 90 -22.15 -19.93 -0.74
C ASP A 90 -21.83 -19.95 0.77
N THR A 91 -22.59 -19.21 1.59
CA THR A 91 -22.41 -19.24 3.05
C THR A 91 -22.85 -20.58 3.64
N LYS A 92 -23.95 -21.17 3.15
CA LYS A 92 -24.40 -22.52 3.55
C LYS A 92 -23.29 -23.55 3.32
N LYS A 93 -22.70 -23.56 2.12
CA LYS A 93 -21.57 -24.43 1.78
C LYS A 93 -20.36 -24.12 2.67
N GLY A 94 -20.03 -22.85 2.88
CA GLY A 94 -18.94 -22.44 3.77
C GLY A 94 -19.10 -22.96 5.20
N LEU A 95 -20.30 -22.90 5.76
CA LEU A 95 -20.60 -23.45 7.10
C LEU A 95 -20.41 -24.96 7.17
N GLN A 96 -20.82 -25.69 6.12
CA GLN A 96 -20.64 -27.14 6.00
C GLN A 96 -19.15 -27.50 5.87
N ASP A 97 -18.43 -26.82 4.98
CA ASP A 97 -16.99 -27.05 4.74
C ASP A 97 -16.17 -26.78 6.01
N LEU A 98 -16.56 -25.76 6.80
CA LEU A 98 -15.95 -25.44 8.10
C LEU A 98 -16.40 -26.41 9.22
N LYS A 99 -17.32 -27.34 8.96
CA LYS A 99 -17.92 -28.25 9.95
C LYS A 99 -18.54 -27.50 11.14
N THR A 100 -19.24 -26.41 10.85
CA THR A 100 -19.81 -25.50 11.85
C THR A 100 -20.91 -26.18 12.67
N LYS A 101 -20.91 -25.98 13.98
CA LYS A 101 -21.93 -26.50 14.92
C LYS A 101 -22.73 -25.38 15.58
N ASN A 102 -22.12 -24.21 15.74
CA ASN A 102 -22.72 -23.06 16.39
C ASN A 102 -22.60 -21.83 15.48
N VAL A 103 -23.69 -21.07 15.36
CA VAL A 103 -23.68 -19.76 14.71
C VAL A 103 -24.14 -18.70 15.70
N VAL A 104 -23.33 -17.65 15.85
CA VAL A 104 -23.71 -16.44 16.57
C VAL A 104 -24.11 -15.38 15.56
N ILE A 105 -25.41 -15.09 15.48
CA ILE A 105 -25.94 -14.01 14.65
C ILE A 105 -25.76 -12.68 15.39
N LEU A 106 -25.14 -11.71 14.73
CA LEU A 106 -25.08 -10.32 15.21
C LEU A 106 -26.09 -9.49 14.43
N GLY A 107 -26.94 -8.78 15.16
CA GLY A 107 -27.98 -7.91 14.60
C GLY A 107 -29.41 -8.39 14.89
N GLY A 108 -30.33 -7.44 14.78
CA GLY A 108 -31.77 -7.71 14.92
C GLY A 108 -32.35 -8.49 13.74
N THR A 109 -33.64 -8.82 13.83
CA THR A 109 -34.36 -9.55 12.78
C THR A 109 -34.52 -8.78 11.47
N LYS A 110 -34.36 -7.45 11.50
CA LYS A 110 -34.29 -6.61 10.28
C LYS A 110 -33.00 -6.87 9.48
N SER A 111 -31.86 -7.04 10.18
CA SER A 111 -30.56 -7.35 9.56
C SER A 111 -30.46 -8.80 9.12
N VAL A 112 -30.94 -9.72 9.97
CA VAL A 112 -30.93 -11.18 9.74
C VAL A 112 -32.20 -11.77 10.34
N SER A 113 -33.18 -12.06 9.50
CA SER A 113 -34.52 -12.51 9.91
C SER A 113 -34.52 -13.88 10.60
N SER A 114 -35.68 -14.23 11.16
CA SER A 114 -35.95 -15.56 11.70
C SER A 114 -35.86 -16.67 10.64
N LYS A 115 -36.13 -16.37 9.35
CA LYS A 115 -36.01 -17.34 8.25
C LYS A 115 -34.59 -17.90 8.14
N VAL A 116 -33.57 -17.05 8.27
CA VAL A 116 -32.16 -17.48 8.30
C VAL A 116 -31.88 -18.37 9.52
N THR A 117 -32.48 -18.06 10.67
CA THR A 117 -32.35 -18.87 11.89
C THR A 117 -32.96 -20.26 11.67
N THR A 118 -34.13 -20.36 11.04
CA THR A 118 -34.76 -21.62 10.67
C THR A 118 -33.89 -22.43 9.71
N GLN A 119 -33.31 -21.80 8.68
CA GLN A 119 -32.40 -22.46 7.74
C GLN A 119 -31.15 -23.02 8.42
N LEU A 120 -30.55 -22.30 9.37
CA LEU A 120 -29.41 -22.77 10.15
C LEU A 120 -29.79 -23.96 11.05
N LYS A 121 -30.92 -23.88 11.76
CA LYS A 121 -31.41 -24.99 12.60
C LYS A 121 -31.71 -26.25 11.79
N ALA A 122 -32.29 -26.10 10.59
CA ALA A 122 -32.52 -27.20 9.67
C ALA A 122 -31.21 -27.87 9.18
N MET A 123 -30.07 -27.18 9.27
CA MET A 123 -28.74 -27.76 9.04
C MET A 123 -28.14 -28.42 10.29
N GLY A 124 -28.88 -28.52 11.39
CA GLY A 124 -28.38 -29.03 12.67
C GLY A 124 -27.41 -28.07 13.39
N ILE A 125 -27.47 -26.78 13.09
CA ILE A 125 -26.60 -25.75 13.69
C ILE A 125 -27.35 -25.03 14.82
N SER A 126 -26.74 -24.98 16.00
CA SER A 126 -27.25 -24.21 17.13
C SER A 126 -27.05 -22.71 16.90
N VAL A 127 -28.08 -21.91 17.17
CA VAL A 127 -28.08 -20.47 16.89
C VAL A 127 -28.22 -19.66 18.16
N LYS A 128 -27.24 -18.77 18.42
CA LYS A 128 -27.34 -17.69 19.41
C LYS A 128 -27.46 -16.36 18.67
N ARG A 129 -28.26 -15.43 19.18
CA ARG A 129 -28.35 -14.07 18.63
C ARG A 129 -27.91 -13.05 19.67
N ILE A 130 -27.10 -12.08 19.22
CA ILE A 130 -26.82 -10.85 19.95
C ILE A 130 -27.43 -9.72 19.13
N SER A 131 -28.40 -9.02 19.70
CA SER A 131 -29.12 -7.94 19.05
C SER A 131 -28.96 -6.62 19.82
N GLY A 132 -29.37 -5.54 19.18
CA GLY A 132 -29.55 -4.23 19.81
C GLY A 132 -30.62 -3.45 19.06
N LYS A 133 -31.19 -2.43 19.70
CA LYS A 133 -32.19 -1.54 19.10
C LYS A 133 -31.62 -0.72 17.95
N ASN A 134 -30.32 -0.45 18.00
CA ASN A 134 -29.54 0.25 16.99
C ASN A 134 -28.08 -0.25 17.03
N ARG A 135 -27.20 0.31 16.19
CA ARG A 135 -25.79 -0.10 16.10
C ARG A 135 -24.98 0.15 17.39
N TYR A 136 -25.32 1.17 18.15
CA TYR A 136 -24.62 1.52 19.40
C TYR A 136 -24.98 0.53 20.50
N ASP A 137 -26.27 0.21 20.62
CA ASP A 137 -26.77 -0.82 21.54
C ASP A 137 -26.24 -2.21 21.18
N LEU A 138 -26.19 -2.56 19.87
CA LEU A 138 -25.59 -3.82 19.44
C LEU A 138 -24.11 -3.91 19.81
N ALA A 139 -23.32 -2.85 19.57
CA ALA A 139 -21.91 -2.81 19.95
C ALA A 139 -21.73 -2.95 21.48
N ALA A 140 -22.58 -2.28 22.27
CA ALA A 140 -22.60 -2.42 23.72
C ALA A 140 -22.95 -3.85 24.17
N ASN A 141 -23.94 -4.49 23.53
CA ASN A 141 -24.35 -5.85 23.87
C ASN A 141 -23.31 -6.89 23.45
N ILE A 142 -22.60 -6.68 22.33
CA ILE A 142 -21.43 -7.48 21.96
C ILE A 142 -20.33 -7.33 23.00
N ALA A 143 -20.01 -6.09 23.40
CA ALA A 143 -19.01 -5.83 24.43
C ALA A 143 -19.35 -6.55 25.74
N LYS A 144 -20.62 -6.55 26.17
CA LYS A 144 -21.10 -7.31 27.34
C LYS A 144 -20.79 -8.81 27.27
N GLN A 145 -20.78 -9.40 26.08
CA GLN A 145 -20.53 -10.83 25.84
C GLN A 145 -19.03 -11.16 25.63
N MET A 146 -18.17 -10.15 25.56
CA MET A 146 -16.71 -10.31 25.51
C MET A 146 -16.11 -10.38 26.92
N ASN A 147 -14.85 -10.83 27.01
CA ASN A 147 -14.09 -10.79 28.27
C ASN A 147 -13.90 -9.33 28.75
N SER A 148 -13.85 -9.14 30.07
CA SER A 148 -13.63 -7.83 30.67
C SER A 148 -12.28 -7.24 30.25
N SER A 149 -12.27 -5.94 29.97
CA SER A 149 -11.08 -5.17 29.60
C SER A 149 -11.19 -3.76 30.18
N SER A 150 -10.09 -3.23 30.71
CA SER A 150 -10.01 -1.84 31.16
C SER A 150 -9.90 -0.84 30.01
N THR A 151 -9.73 -1.32 28.77
CA THR A 151 -9.62 -0.51 27.56
C THR A 151 -10.71 -0.86 26.54
N ALA A 152 -11.32 0.16 25.93
CA ALA A 152 -12.23 0.01 24.81
C ALA A 152 -11.81 0.89 23.62
N VAL A 153 -12.16 0.46 22.41
CA VAL A 153 -12.04 1.30 21.21
C VAL A 153 -13.36 2.05 21.02
N VAL A 154 -13.30 3.32 20.64
CA VAL A 154 -14.47 4.13 20.28
C VAL A 154 -14.28 4.69 18.88
N ALA A 155 -15.24 4.44 17.99
CA ALA A 155 -15.22 4.91 16.61
C ALA A 155 -16.60 5.41 16.17
N ASN A 156 -16.66 6.18 15.08
CA ASN A 156 -17.94 6.61 14.53
C ASN A 156 -18.64 5.44 13.81
N GLY A 157 -19.89 5.15 14.19
CA GLY A 157 -20.68 4.05 13.65
C GLY A 157 -21.09 4.20 12.18
N PHE A 158 -20.83 5.35 11.54
CA PHE A 158 -21.00 5.61 10.11
C PHE A 158 -19.67 5.70 9.35
N ALA A 159 -18.53 5.83 10.06
CA ALA A 159 -17.19 5.80 9.48
C ALA A 159 -16.64 4.37 9.49
N TYR A 160 -17.27 3.47 8.72
CA TYR A 160 -17.02 2.03 8.79
C TYR A 160 -15.54 1.64 8.63
N ALA A 161 -14.81 2.29 7.73
CA ALA A 161 -13.41 1.98 7.46
C ALA A 161 -12.53 2.18 8.70
N ASP A 162 -12.77 3.23 9.49
CA ASP A 162 -11.99 3.56 10.68
C ASP A 162 -12.09 2.44 11.74
N ALA A 163 -13.32 1.98 12.02
CA ALA A 163 -13.55 0.89 12.97
C ALA A 163 -13.02 -0.46 12.47
N VAL A 164 -13.08 -0.74 11.16
CA VAL A 164 -12.53 -1.98 10.61
C VAL A 164 -10.99 -1.98 10.62
N ALA A 165 -10.35 -0.83 10.38
CA ALA A 165 -8.87 -0.73 10.38
C ALA A 165 -8.24 -1.14 11.71
N ILE A 166 -8.84 -0.72 12.83
CA ILE A 166 -8.34 -1.03 14.18
C ILE A 166 -8.71 -2.44 14.64
N ALA A 167 -9.67 -3.09 13.98
CA ALA A 167 -10.26 -4.33 14.45
C ALA A 167 -9.26 -5.48 14.67
N PRO A 168 -8.23 -5.69 13.83
CA PRO A 168 -7.23 -6.73 14.11
C PRO A 168 -6.43 -6.48 15.38
N TYR A 169 -6.08 -5.23 15.67
CA TYR A 169 -5.41 -4.86 16.91
C TYR A 169 -6.37 -5.00 18.10
N ALA A 170 -7.58 -4.45 18.02
CA ALA A 170 -8.59 -4.54 19.08
C ALA A 170 -8.90 -5.99 19.44
N ALA A 171 -9.04 -6.86 18.43
CA ALA A 171 -9.26 -8.29 18.61
C ALA A 171 -8.11 -8.97 19.37
N LYS A 172 -6.86 -8.73 18.95
CA LYS A 172 -5.68 -9.32 19.60
C LYS A 172 -5.52 -8.88 21.06
N GLN A 173 -5.94 -7.65 21.38
CA GLN A 173 -5.90 -7.11 22.75
C GLN A 173 -7.13 -7.43 23.59
N GLY A 174 -8.17 -8.05 23.01
CA GLY A 174 -9.44 -8.30 23.70
C GLY A 174 -10.27 -7.04 23.95
N TYR A 175 -10.05 -5.97 23.19
CA TYR A 175 -10.76 -4.70 23.36
C TYR A 175 -12.07 -4.71 22.58
N PRO A 176 -13.22 -4.39 23.22
CA PRO A 176 -14.45 -4.18 22.49
C PRO A 176 -14.36 -2.92 21.64
N ILE A 177 -14.99 -2.95 20.45
CA ILE A 177 -15.23 -1.76 19.63
C ILE A 177 -16.63 -1.25 19.95
N LEU A 178 -16.68 -0.06 20.52
CA LEU A 178 -17.89 0.68 20.81
C LEU A 178 -18.09 1.79 19.78
N LEU A 179 -19.34 2.16 19.55
CA LEU A 179 -19.70 3.08 18.48
C LEU A 179 -20.27 4.38 19.04
N THR A 180 -19.91 5.49 18.42
CA THR A 180 -20.50 6.81 18.64
C THR A 180 -20.85 7.46 17.30
N ASN A 181 -21.23 8.73 17.28
CA ASN A 181 -21.32 9.51 16.05
C ASN A 181 -20.74 10.92 16.23
N ASP A 182 -20.80 11.69 15.15
CA ASP A 182 -20.40 13.09 15.04
C ASP A 182 -21.26 14.05 15.88
N LYS A 183 -22.44 13.60 16.33
CA LYS A 183 -23.37 14.39 17.16
C LYS A 183 -23.10 14.31 18.66
N GLY A 184 -22.29 13.36 19.14
CA GLY A 184 -21.99 13.22 20.56
C GLY A 184 -21.85 11.79 21.05
N LEU A 185 -21.34 11.64 22.28
CA LEU A 185 -21.26 10.35 22.97
C LEU A 185 -22.66 9.75 23.16
N ARG A 186 -22.87 8.56 22.61
CA ARG A 186 -24.13 7.82 22.72
C ARG A 186 -24.34 7.27 24.13
N SER A 187 -25.58 7.30 24.62
CA SER A 187 -25.92 6.84 25.97
C SER A 187 -25.64 5.34 26.14
N GLU A 188 -25.89 4.53 25.11
CA GLU A 188 -25.59 3.09 25.11
C GLU A 188 -24.09 2.83 25.29
N THR A 189 -23.25 3.64 24.65
CA THR A 189 -21.79 3.56 24.74
C THR A 189 -21.28 4.05 26.09
N SER A 190 -21.81 5.17 26.60
CA SER A 190 -21.46 5.66 27.93
C SER A 190 -21.84 4.66 29.03
N ALA A 191 -23.02 4.05 28.93
CA ALA A 191 -23.51 3.06 29.89
C ALA A 191 -22.60 1.82 29.95
N VAL A 192 -22.20 1.27 28.80
CA VAL A 192 -21.34 0.08 28.78
C VAL A 192 -19.89 0.37 29.19
N ILE A 193 -19.37 1.58 28.92
CA ILE A 193 -18.08 2.04 29.44
C ILE A 193 -18.09 2.01 30.97
N LYS A 194 -19.13 2.57 31.59
CA LYS A 194 -19.31 2.60 33.04
C LYS A 194 -19.50 1.19 33.62
N SER A 195 -20.46 0.43 33.09
CA SER A 195 -20.81 -0.89 33.64
C SER A 195 -19.70 -1.93 33.53
N ARG A 196 -18.78 -1.77 32.56
CA ARG A 196 -17.63 -2.65 32.39
C ARG A 196 -16.34 -2.12 33.02
N GLY A 197 -16.39 -0.98 33.71
CA GLY A 197 -15.22 -0.39 34.37
C GLY A 197 -14.11 -0.02 33.40
N VAL A 198 -14.45 0.46 32.19
CA VAL A 198 -13.45 0.90 31.21
C VAL A 198 -12.76 2.16 31.72
N LYS A 199 -11.43 2.11 31.86
CA LYS A 199 -10.59 3.19 32.40
C LYS A 199 -9.84 3.96 31.31
N LYS A 200 -9.71 3.37 30.12
CA LYS A 200 -8.99 3.94 28.98
C LYS A 200 -9.76 3.74 27.68
N THR A 201 -9.68 4.71 26.78
CA THR A 201 -10.27 4.59 25.45
C THR A 201 -9.29 4.92 24.34
N ILE A 202 -9.42 4.19 23.23
CA ILE A 202 -8.72 4.48 21.98
C ILE A 202 -9.76 5.02 21.01
N VAL A 203 -9.66 6.30 20.66
CA VAL A 203 -10.56 6.96 19.74
C VAL A 203 -10.00 6.87 18.32
N ILE A 204 -10.75 6.29 17.39
CA ILE A 204 -10.32 6.16 15.99
C ILE A 204 -11.11 7.14 15.12
N GLY A 205 -10.37 7.86 14.28
CA GLY A 205 -10.90 8.90 13.39
C GLY A 205 -10.58 10.32 13.85
N GLY A 206 -10.66 11.25 12.91
CA GLY A 206 -10.48 12.68 13.17
C GLY A 206 -11.64 13.29 13.97
N GLU A 207 -11.56 14.60 14.25
CA GLU A 207 -12.60 15.31 15.00
C GLU A 207 -13.94 15.40 14.24
N SER A 208 -13.93 15.35 12.91
CA SER A 208 -15.14 15.23 12.11
C SER A 208 -15.88 13.90 12.30
N SER A 209 -15.17 12.82 12.67
CA SER A 209 -15.76 11.52 12.99
C SER A 209 -16.18 11.44 14.45
N VAL A 210 -15.28 11.82 15.37
CA VAL A 210 -15.52 11.81 16.82
C VAL A 210 -15.10 13.16 17.37
N ASN A 211 -16.07 14.05 17.54
CA ASN A 211 -15.86 15.44 17.92
C ASN A 211 -15.20 15.60 19.30
N LYS A 212 -14.67 16.80 19.57
CA LYS A 212 -13.97 17.10 20.83
C LYS A 212 -14.85 16.87 22.07
N SER A 213 -16.12 17.27 22.04
CA SER A 213 -17.05 17.06 23.16
C SER A 213 -17.24 15.57 23.50
N THR A 214 -17.28 14.70 22.49
CA THR A 214 -17.34 13.25 22.69
C THR A 214 -16.02 12.74 23.27
N TYR A 215 -14.89 13.18 22.72
CA TYR A 215 -13.56 12.80 23.16
C TYR A 215 -13.34 13.11 24.64
N ASP A 216 -13.63 14.34 25.07
CA ASP A 216 -13.40 14.81 26.44
C ASP A 216 -14.26 14.07 27.48
N LYS A 217 -15.39 13.45 27.06
CA LYS A 217 -16.28 12.66 27.93
C LYS A 217 -15.84 11.21 28.10
N LEU A 218 -14.85 10.74 27.33
CA LEU A 218 -14.35 9.37 27.40
C LEU A 218 -13.25 9.23 28.46
N PRO A 219 -13.09 8.05 29.09
CA PRO A 219 -12.05 7.85 30.09
C PRO A 219 -10.68 7.72 29.43
N SER A 220 -9.72 8.52 29.89
CA SER A 220 -8.32 8.59 29.43
C SER A 220 -8.17 8.38 27.92
N PRO A 221 -8.77 9.25 27.09
CA PRO A 221 -8.87 9.01 25.66
C PRO A 221 -7.52 9.25 24.98
N GLY A 222 -7.19 8.39 24.01
CA GLY A 222 -6.08 8.59 23.07
C GLY A 222 -6.56 8.46 21.64
N ARG A 223 -6.30 9.48 20.80
CA ARG A 223 -6.78 9.52 19.41
C ARG A 223 -5.77 8.95 18.42
N ILE A 224 -6.28 8.20 17.44
CA ILE A 224 -5.58 7.89 16.18
C ILE A 224 -6.45 8.38 15.03
N GLY A 225 -6.10 9.55 14.49
CA GLY A 225 -6.76 10.17 13.34
C GLY A 225 -5.95 10.07 12.06
N GLY A 226 -6.44 10.72 11.01
CA GLY A 226 -5.80 10.86 9.70
C GLY A 226 -6.70 11.70 8.79
N ALA A 227 -6.16 12.26 7.71
CA ALA A 227 -6.93 13.06 6.75
C ALA A 227 -7.99 12.23 6.00
N ASN A 228 -7.82 10.92 5.96
CA ASN A 228 -8.77 9.97 5.38
C ASN A 228 -8.55 8.55 5.94
N ARG A 229 -9.44 7.62 5.57
CA ARG A 229 -9.40 6.21 6.02
C ARG A 229 -8.08 5.48 5.75
N TYR A 230 -7.37 5.83 4.68
CA TYR A 230 -6.09 5.20 4.32
C TYR A 230 -5.00 5.60 5.29
N GLU A 231 -4.97 6.88 5.67
CA GLU A 231 -4.04 7.41 6.65
C GLU A 231 -4.36 6.93 8.07
N VAL A 232 -5.64 6.85 8.45
CA VAL A 232 -6.06 6.25 9.73
C VAL A 232 -5.52 4.82 9.85
N ALA A 233 -5.70 3.98 8.82
CA ALA A 233 -5.18 2.60 8.82
C ALA A 233 -3.64 2.56 8.90
N ALA A 234 -2.94 3.40 8.14
CA ALA A 234 -1.48 3.51 8.20
C ALA A 234 -0.97 3.95 9.59
N ASN A 235 -1.66 4.89 10.23
CA ASN A 235 -1.32 5.41 11.55
C ASN A 235 -1.54 4.35 12.64
N ILE A 236 -2.58 3.51 12.52
CA ILE A 236 -2.81 2.37 13.41
C ILE A 236 -1.65 1.38 13.32
N VAL A 237 -1.26 0.98 12.11
CA VAL A 237 -0.14 0.04 11.87
C VAL A 237 1.16 0.59 12.45
N THR A 238 1.42 1.88 12.28
CA THR A 238 2.62 2.54 12.79
C THR A 238 2.60 2.63 14.32
N LYS A 239 1.52 3.16 14.90
CA LYS A 239 1.39 3.43 16.33
C LYS A 239 1.54 2.17 17.18
N TYR A 240 1.02 1.04 16.70
CA TYR A 240 1.04 -0.24 17.42
C TYR A 240 2.06 -1.23 16.87
N ASN A 241 2.94 -0.78 15.97
CA ASN A 241 3.96 -1.61 15.32
C ASN A 241 3.42 -2.97 14.85
N MET A 242 2.27 -2.95 14.15
CA MET A 242 1.62 -4.18 13.71
C MET A 242 2.50 -4.94 12.72
N SER A 243 2.45 -6.28 12.75
CA SER A 243 3.29 -7.13 11.89
C SER A 243 2.94 -6.93 10.42
N THR A 244 3.93 -6.51 9.62
CA THR A 244 3.80 -6.27 8.17
C THR A 244 4.33 -7.41 7.30
N SER A 245 4.69 -8.56 7.89
CA SER A 245 5.35 -9.67 7.17
C SER A 245 4.46 -10.32 6.08
N ASN A 246 3.14 -10.17 6.20
CA ASN A 246 2.16 -10.32 5.12
C ASN A 246 1.02 -9.36 5.47
N THR A 247 0.89 -8.27 4.72
CA THR A 247 -0.06 -7.22 5.04
C THR A 247 -1.35 -7.44 4.26
N TYR A 248 -2.46 -7.51 4.98
CA TYR A 248 -3.77 -7.62 4.37
C TYR A 248 -4.24 -6.26 3.86
N ILE A 249 -4.79 -6.23 2.66
CA ILE A 249 -5.28 -5.01 2.02
C ILE A 249 -6.66 -5.22 1.42
N SER A 250 -7.59 -4.30 1.66
CA SER A 250 -8.92 -4.32 1.04
C SER A 250 -9.30 -2.95 0.51
N ASN A 251 -10.33 -2.90 -0.34
CA ASN A 251 -10.95 -1.63 -0.68
C ASN A 251 -11.59 -1.00 0.57
N GLY A 252 -11.24 0.26 0.88
CA GLY A 252 -11.75 1.01 2.03
C GLY A 252 -13.23 1.41 1.96
N PHE A 253 -13.92 1.09 0.85
CA PHE A 253 -15.36 1.28 0.65
C PHE A 253 -16.13 -0.05 0.53
N ALA A 254 -15.43 -1.19 0.36
CA ALA A 254 -16.04 -2.51 0.27
C ALA A 254 -16.12 -3.17 1.66
N TYR A 255 -17.09 -2.75 2.48
CA TYR A 255 -17.11 -3.06 3.91
C TYR A 255 -17.20 -4.55 4.27
N ALA A 256 -17.89 -5.35 3.46
CA ALA A 256 -17.98 -6.80 3.69
C ALA A 256 -16.60 -7.47 3.51
N ASP A 257 -15.93 -7.20 2.39
CA ASP A 257 -14.58 -7.72 2.12
C ASP A 257 -13.59 -7.22 3.19
N ALA A 258 -13.74 -5.96 3.61
CA ALA A 258 -12.90 -5.36 4.64
C ALA A 258 -13.07 -6.04 6.01
N ALA A 259 -14.30 -6.32 6.44
CA ALA A 259 -14.55 -6.99 7.72
C ALA A 259 -14.07 -8.46 7.72
N SER A 260 -14.24 -9.19 6.61
CA SER A 260 -13.63 -10.51 6.43
C SER A 260 -12.10 -10.44 6.49
N GLY A 261 -11.52 -9.45 5.81
CA GLY A 261 -10.08 -9.15 5.82
C GLY A 261 -9.54 -8.86 7.22
N ALA A 262 -10.25 -8.03 7.99
CA ALA A 262 -9.90 -7.72 9.35
C ALA A 262 -10.01 -8.96 10.27
N SER A 263 -11.01 -9.83 10.06
CA SER A 263 -11.15 -11.08 10.80
C SER A 263 -9.97 -12.02 10.60
N ILE A 264 -9.49 -12.19 9.36
CA ILE A 264 -8.32 -13.03 9.09
C ILE A 264 -7.01 -12.36 9.56
N ALA A 265 -6.87 -11.04 9.34
CA ALA A 265 -5.72 -10.30 9.82
C ALA A 265 -5.59 -10.39 11.34
N ALA A 266 -6.72 -10.33 12.08
CA ALA A 266 -6.77 -10.55 13.52
C ALA A 266 -6.24 -11.94 13.89
N LYS A 267 -6.81 -12.99 13.25
CA LYS A 267 -6.45 -14.38 13.50
C LYS A 267 -4.95 -14.66 13.30
N GLN A 268 -4.35 -14.04 12.28
CA GLN A 268 -2.93 -14.21 11.96
C GLN A 268 -2.01 -13.17 12.61
N GLY A 269 -2.57 -12.22 13.39
CA GLY A 269 -1.80 -11.15 14.02
C GLY A 269 -1.08 -10.24 13.03
N LYS A 270 -1.70 -9.95 11.88
CA LYS A 270 -1.14 -9.16 10.78
C LYS A 270 -1.75 -7.77 10.67
N ALA A 271 -0.98 -6.86 10.07
CA ALA A 271 -1.42 -5.53 9.71
C ALA A 271 -2.54 -5.58 8.66
N PHE A 272 -3.43 -4.59 8.73
CA PHE A 272 -4.53 -4.40 7.80
C PHE A 272 -4.57 -2.95 7.33
N ILE A 273 -4.46 -2.73 6.03
CA ILE A 273 -4.47 -1.40 5.41
C ILE A 273 -5.49 -1.34 4.28
N PHE A 274 -5.74 -0.15 3.75
CA PHE A 274 -6.75 0.05 2.71
C PHE A 274 -6.19 0.56 1.39
N THR A 275 -6.90 0.21 0.32
CA THR A 275 -6.76 0.78 -1.03
C THR A 275 -8.09 1.33 -1.53
N ASN A 276 -8.09 2.02 -2.67
CA ASN A 276 -9.30 2.23 -3.46
C ASN A 276 -9.42 1.12 -4.53
N GLU A 277 -10.51 1.12 -5.29
CA GLU A 277 -10.78 0.16 -6.37
C GLU A 277 -9.69 0.19 -7.46
N LYS A 278 -9.34 1.39 -7.93
CA LYS A 278 -8.45 1.60 -9.09
C LYS A 278 -7.07 2.14 -8.74
N THR A 279 -6.91 2.71 -7.55
CA THR A 279 -5.71 3.46 -7.17
C THR A 279 -5.23 3.05 -5.79
N LEU A 280 -3.91 2.94 -5.63
CA LEU A 280 -3.25 2.78 -4.34
C LEU A 280 -2.96 4.17 -3.75
N PRO A 281 -3.66 4.61 -2.68
CA PRO A 281 -3.56 5.99 -2.19
C PRO A 281 -2.18 6.33 -1.63
N LYS A 282 -1.83 7.63 -1.65
CA LYS A 282 -0.51 8.12 -1.19
C LYS A 282 -0.16 7.65 0.23
N ALA A 283 -1.11 7.69 1.16
CA ALA A 283 -0.91 7.24 2.55
C ALA A 283 -0.57 5.74 2.63
N THR A 284 -1.25 4.92 1.83
CA THR A 284 -0.98 3.48 1.73
C THR A 284 0.41 3.21 1.16
N ARG A 285 0.81 3.93 0.10
CA ARG A 285 2.15 3.81 -0.49
C ARG A 285 3.24 4.24 0.50
N LYS A 286 3.01 5.31 1.26
CA LYS A 286 3.94 5.79 2.30
C LYS A 286 4.18 4.77 3.41
N ILE A 287 3.13 4.11 3.91
CA ILE A 287 3.33 3.07 4.94
C ILE A 287 4.04 1.84 4.37
N ILE A 288 3.76 1.46 3.12
CA ILE A 288 4.46 0.39 2.42
C ILE A 288 5.97 0.67 2.35
N GLY A 289 6.36 1.85 1.87
CA GLY A 289 7.76 2.24 1.77
C GLY A 289 8.46 2.32 3.14
N SER A 290 7.85 3.03 4.09
CA SER A 290 8.45 3.26 5.42
C SER A 290 8.61 1.99 6.26
N LYS A 291 7.71 1.02 6.12
CA LYS A 291 7.80 -0.29 6.80
C LYS A 291 8.43 -1.37 5.92
N LYS A 292 8.93 -1.02 4.72
CA LYS A 292 9.54 -1.95 3.75
C LYS A 292 8.67 -3.19 3.51
N ILE A 293 7.39 -2.99 3.27
CA ILE A 293 6.41 -4.08 3.11
C ILE A 293 6.56 -4.70 1.71
N THR A 294 6.81 -6.01 1.66
CA THR A 294 7.02 -6.75 0.39
C THR A 294 6.06 -7.90 0.16
N SER A 295 5.15 -8.18 1.10
CA SER A 295 4.17 -9.27 1.00
C SER A 295 2.76 -8.81 1.34
N PHE A 296 1.82 -9.15 0.45
CA PHE A 296 0.44 -8.67 0.49
C PHE A 296 -0.58 -9.79 0.25
N SER A 297 -1.69 -9.71 0.97
CA SER A 297 -2.92 -10.45 0.68
C SER A 297 -4.06 -9.49 0.42
N VAL A 298 -4.50 -9.43 -0.83
CA VAL A 298 -5.55 -8.53 -1.32
C VAL A 298 -6.91 -9.21 -1.18
N LEU A 299 -7.83 -8.60 -0.43
CA LEU A 299 -9.20 -9.07 -0.27
C LEU A 299 -10.09 -8.49 -1.37
N GLY A 300 -10.93 -9.36 -1.93
CA GLY A 300 -11.95 -8.99 -2.90
C GLY A 300 -11.55 -9.31 -4.34
N GLY A 301 -12.58 -9.42 -5.20
CA GLY A 301 -12.40 -9.65 -6.63
C GLY A 301 -11.86 -8.44 -7.37
N THR A 302 -11.65 -8.58 -8.68
CA THR A 302 -11.15 -7.50 -9.55
C THR A 302 -12.12 -6.32 -9.66
N SER A 303 -13.41 -6.54 -9.39
CA SER A 303 -14.43 -5.48 -9.32
C SER A 303 -14.35 -4.62 -8.05
N THR A 304 -13.69 -5.09 -6.99
CA THR A 304 -13.52 -4.31 -5.75
C THR A 304 -12.09 -3.82 -5.57
N VAL A 305 -11.09 -4.56 -6.05
CA VAL A 305 -9.69 -4.14 -6.15
C VAL A 305 -9.14 -4.58 -7.50
N THR A 306 -8.96 -3.64 -8.43
CA THR A 306 -8.51 -3.91 -9.80
C THR A 306 -7.08 -4.44 -9.87
N ASN A 307 -6.72 -4.97 -11.04
CA ASN A 307 -5.35 -5.43 -11.30
C ASN A 307 -4.34 -4.28 -11.26
N THR A 308 -4.73 -3.05 -11.55
CA THR A 308 -3.88 -1.85 -11.42
C THR A 308 -3.27 -1.75 -10.03
N VAL A 309 -4.08 -1.91 -8.98
CA VAL A 309 -3.60 -1.89 -7.59
C VAL A 309 -2.63 -3.04 -7.34
N THR A 310 -2.95 -4.26 -7.79
CA THR A 310 -2.05 -5.40 -7.58
C THR A 310 -0.74 -5.27 -8.34
N SER A 311 -0.75 -4.68 -9.53
CA SER A 311 0.47 -4.39 -10.30
C SER A 311 1.34 -3.35 -9.59
N GLN A 312 0.72 -2.32 -8.99
CA GLN A 312 1.45 -1.37 -8.14
C GLN A 312 2.06 -2.06 -6.93
N LEU A 313 1.31 -2.91 -6.23
CA LEU A 313 1.83 -3.64 -5.06
C LEU A 313 2.99 -4.58 -5.42
N LYS A 314 2.94 -5.25 -6.58
CA LYS A 314 4.00 -6.12 -7.08
C LYS A 314 5.29 -5.35 -7.40
N ASN A 315 5.18 -4.11 -7.87
CA ASN A 315 6.33 -3.33 -8.27
C ASN A 315 7.17 -2.90 -7.04
N PRO A 316 8.47 -3.25 -6.96
CA PRO A 316 9.34 -2.89 -5.83
C PRO A 316 9.52 -1.39 -5.57
N VAL A 317 9.21 -0.54 -6.56
CA VAL A 317 9.22 0.92 -6.38
C VAL A 317 8.07 1.44 -5.51
N VAL A 318 7.08 0.60 -5.18
CA VAL A 318 5.91 1.01 -4.40
C VAL A 318 6.31 1.65 -3.07
N GLY A 319 5.87 2.89 -2.86
CA GLY A 319 6.19 3.64 -1.64
C GLY A 319 7.59 4.23 -1.57
N LYS A 320 8.45 4.04 -2.58
CA LYS A 320 9.75 4.69 -2.69
C LYS A 320 9.61 6.14 -3.11
N THR A 321 10.32 7.04 -2.44
CA THR A 321 10.35 8.46 -2.78
C THR A 321 11.44 8.69 -3.83
N VAL A 322 11.04 9.15 -5.02
CA VAL A 322 11.96 9.41 -6.14
C VAL A 322 12.02 10.90 -6.37
N PHE A 323 13.15 11.53 -6.09
CA PHE A 323 13.32 12.95 -6.39
C PHE A 323 13.70 13.12 -7.86
N ILE A 324 12.96 13.96 -8.58
CA ILE A 324 13.14 14.22 -10.01
C ILE A 324 13.50 15.70 -10.17
N ASP A 325 14.65 15.96 -10.74
CA ASP A 325 15.16 17.30 -10.97
C ASP A 325 15.20 17.59 -12.48
N PRO A 326 14.24 18.34 -13.04
CA PRO A 326 14.38 18.83 -14.40
C PRO A 326 15.43 19.94 -14.42
N GLY A 327 16.57 19.70 -15.07
CA GLY A 327 17.69 20.63 -15.16
C GLY A 327 17.26 22.02 -15.69
N HIS A 328 18.02 23.06 -15.33
CA HIS A 328 17.79 24.45 -15.77
C HIS A 328 16.44 25.03 -15.30
N GLY A 329 16.00 26.16 -15.87
CA GLY A 329 14.71 26.81 -15.61
C GLY A 329 14.77 28.34 -15.57
N ASN A 330 13.66 28.99 -15.92
CA ASN A 330 13.49 30.43 -16.02
C ASN A 330 14.64 31.08 -16.83
N GLN A 331 15.49 31.90 -16.19
CA GLN A 331 16.57 32.63 -16.84
C GLN A 331 17.68 31.73 -17.39
N ASP A 332 17.78 30.50 -16.90
CA ASP A 332 18.69 29.49 -17.40
C ASP A 332 17.94 28.60 -18.41
N SER A 333 18.17 28.82 -19.70
CA SER A 333 17.57 28.01 -20.77
C SER A 333 18.19 26.61 -20.86
N GLY A 334 19.36 26.40 -20.27
CA GLY A 334 20.29 25.36 -20.71
C GLY A 334 20.68 25.53 -22.17
N ALA A 335 21.05 24.43 -22.81
CA ALA A 335 21.43 24.43 -24.21
C ALA A 335 20.24 24.77 -25.15
N THR A 336 20.58 25.33 -26.31
CA THR A 336 19.61 25.69 -27.35
C THR A 336 20.03 25.12 -28.70
N GLY A 337 19.10 24.54 -29.45
CA GLY A 337 19.42 23.98 -30.77
C GLY A 337 18.17 23.52 -31.51
N TYR A 338 18.13 23.72 -32.82
CA TYR A 338 17.02 23.31 -33.68
C TYR A 338 15.62 23.71 -33.17
N GLY A 339 15.49 24.87 -32.53
CA GLY A 339 14.22 25.36 -31.96
C GLY A 339 13.81 24.73 -30.62
N LEU A 340 14.70 23.95 -29.99
CA LEU A 340 14.54 23.44 -28.63
C LEU A 340 15.26 24.33 -27.62
N LEU A 341 14.65 24.44 -26.43
CA LEU A 341 15.30 24.89 -25.21
C LEU A 341 15.40 23.69 -24.27
N GLU A 342 16.59 23.41 -23.74
CA GLU A 342 16.84 22.26 -22.87
C GLU A 342 15.90 22.24 -21.66
N LYS A 343 15.74 23.39 -20.99
CA LYS A 343 14.83 23.53 -19.83
C LYS A 343 13.41 23.04 -20.08
N ASN A 344 12.92 23.16 -21.32
CA ASN A 344 11.57 22.77 -21.72
C ASN A 344 11.50 21.27 -21.98
N VAL A 345 12.52 20.71 -22.64
CA VAL A 345 12.65 19.25 -22.85
C VAL A 345 12.72 18.54 -21.50
N ASN A 346 13.59 19.01 -20.62
CA ASN A 346 13.81 18.45 -19.28
C ASN A 346 12.52 18.46 -18.46
N LEU A 347 11.80 19.59 -18.44
CA LEU A 347 10.53 19.71 -17.69
C LEU A 347 9.44 18.77 -18.22
N ASP A 348 9.31 18.65 -19.55
CA ASP A 348 8.30 17.77 -20.16
C ASP A 348 8.59 16.29 -19.83
N VAL A 349 9.83 15.84 -20.04
CA VAL A 349 10.25 14.47 -19.70
C VAL A 349 10.06 14.18 -18.21
N ALA A 350 10.44 15.11 -17.34
CA ALA A 350 10.31 14.94 -15.89
C ALA A 350 8.84 14.87 -15.44
N LYS A 351 7.92 15.65 -16.05
CA LYS A 351 6.47 15.57 -15.79
C LYS A 351 5.90 14.22 -16.21
N ARG A 352 6.32 13.71 -17.38
CA ARG A 352 5.93 12.36 -17.84
C ARG A 352 6.45 11.30 -16.89
N LEU A 353 7.72 11.40 -16.49
CA LEU A 353 8.36 10.48 -15.54
C LEU A 353 7.62 10.47 -14.19
N ASN A 354 7.24 11.64 -13.66
CA ASN A 354 6.43 11.76 -12.46
C ASN A 354 5.10 10.98 -12.59
N THR A 355 4.43 11.07 -13.74
CA THR A 355 3.19 10.31 -14.00
C THR A 355 3.44 8.81 -14.07
N LYS A 356 4.49 8.35 -14.76
CA LYS A 356 4.83 6.92 -14.87
C LYS A 356 5.22 6.33 -13.51
N LEU A 357 6.06 7.02 -12.74
CA LEU A 357 6.46 6.60 -11.39
C LEU A 357 5.28 6.57 -10.41
N THR A 358 4.38 7.56 -10.46
CA THR A 358 3.15 7.53 -9.67
C THR A 358 2.29 6.32 -10.03
N SER A 359 2.16 6.03 -11.32
CA SER A 359 1.41 4.88 -11.84
C SER A 359 2.05 3.54 -11.46
N ALA A 360 3.38 3.50 -11.30
CA ALA A 360 4.13 2.36 -10.80
C ALA A 360 4.03 2.17 -9.28
N GLY A 361 3.53 3.18 -8.54
CA GLY A 361 3.37 3.14 -7.08
C GLY A 361 4.43 3.94 -6.30
N ALA A 362 5.41 4.55 -6.97
CA ALA A 362 6.41 5.42 -6.34
C ALA A 362 5.80 6.76 -5.88
N LEU A 363 6.47 7.43 -4.95
CA LEU A 363 6.16 8.77 -4.44
C LEU A 363 7.11 9.80 -5.07
N PRO A 364 6.94 10.17 -6.36
CA PRO A 364 7.82 11.15 -6.97
C PRO A 364 7.65 12.54 -6.36
N VAL A 365 8.75 13.28 -6.27
CA VAL A 365 8.82 14.68 -5.85
C VAL A 365 9.68 15.41 -6.86
N MET A 366 9.18 16.52 -7.41
CA MET A 366 9.92 17.30 -8.41
C MET A 366 10.57 18.54 -7.79
N SER A 367 11.79 18.90 -8.21
CA SER A 367 12.42 20.16 -7.79
C SER A 367 11.61 21.38 -8.25
N ARG A 368 11.12 21.33 -9.49
CA ARG A 368 10.21 22.29 -10.13
C ARG A 368 9.13 21.62 -10.97
N THR A 369 7.94 22.21 -11.03
CA THR A 369 6.80 21.74 -11.85
C THR A 369 6.38 22.73 -12.95
N SER A 370 7.04 23.87 -13.02
CA SER A 370 6.86 24.95 -14.00
C SER A 370 8.22 25.50 -14.41
N ASP A 371 8.23 26.53 -15.26
CA ASP A 371 9.47 27.18 -15.67
C ASP A 371 9.98 28.14 -14.58
N THR A 372 10.57 27.58 -13.54
CA THR A 372 11.15 28.29 -12.40
C THR A 372 12.60 27.87 -12.21
N PHE A 373 13.43 28.75 -11.66
CA PHE A 373 14.84 28.45 -11.39
C PHE A 373 15.06 28.07 -9.93
N ASP A 374 15.73 26.94 -9.72
CA ASP A 374 16.39 26.59 -8.46
C ASP A 374 17.91 26.54 -8.68
N SER A 375 18.68 27.04 -7.72
CA SER A 375 20.13 26.81 -7.70
C SER A 375 20.45 25.32 -7.52
N LEU A 376 21.65 24.89 -7.92
CA LEU A 376 22.09 23.49 -7.75
C LEU A 376 22.04 23.04 -6.27
N GLN A 377 22.39 23.94 -5.34
CA GLN A 377 22.29 23.69 -3.90
C GLN A 377 20.84 23.53 -3.43
N THR A 378 19.92 24.36 -3.92
CA THR A 378 18.49 24.26 -3.58
C THR A 378 17.90 22.94 -4.06
N ARG A 379 18.27 22.46 -5.26
CA ARG A 379 17.82 21.16 -5.81
C ARG A 379 18.25 20.00 -4.91
N VAL A 380 19.52 19.95 -4.51
CA VAL A 380 20.05 18.94 -3.57
C VAL A 380 19.33 19.01 -2.23
N SER A 381 19.13 20.22 -1.69
CA SER A 381 18.47 20.45 -0.41
C SER A 381 16.99 20.02 -0.41
N LYS A 382 16.28 20.26 -1.52
CA LYS A 382 14.91 19.76 -1.73
C LYS A 382 14.87 18.24 -1.78
N GLY A 383 15.82 17.59 -2.45
CA GLY A 383 15.96 16.13 -2.46
C GLY A 383 16.17 15.53 -1.07
N ALA A 384 17.07 16.13 -0.28
CA ALA A 384 17.30 15.73 1.10
C ALA A 384 16.06 15.96 2.00
N SER A 385 15.40 17.11 1.85
CA SER A 385 14.18 17.45 2.61
C SER A 385 13.02 16.52 2.30
N ALA A 386 12.93 16.04 1.05
CA ALA A 386 11.95 15.04 0.64
C ALA A 386 12.25 13.64 1.23
N LYS A 387 13.42 13.43 1.85
CA LYS A 387 13.91 12.12 2.29
C LYS A 387 13.87 11.09 1.15
N ALA A 388 14.32 11.52 -0.03
CA ALA A 388 14.23 10.69 -1.22
C ALA A 388 15.11 9.43 -1.12
N ASP A 389 14.57 8.30 -1.58
CA ASP A 389 15.31 7.04 -1.70
C ASP A 389 16.33 7.11 -2.84
N ILE A 390 16.04 7.89 -3.90
CA ILE A 390 16.95 8.17 -5.02
C ILE A 390 16.74 9.59 -5.58
N PHE A 391 17.75 10.12 -6.26
CA PHE A 391 17.73 11.41 -6.96
C PHE A 391 18.01 11.21 -8.46
N ILE A 392 17.20 11.81 -9.34
CA ILE A 392 17.36 11.74 -10.79
C ILE A 392 17.32 13.15 -11.37
N SER A 393 18.45 13.64 -11.90
CA SER A 393 18.46 14.85 -12.72
C SER A 393 18.22 14.50 -14.18
N VAL A 394 17.34 15.24 -14.86
CA VAL A 394 17.03 15.06 -16.29
C VAL A 394 17.58 16.25 -17.06
N HIS A 395 18.48 15.97 -18.00
CA HIS A 395 19.13 16.91 -18.91
C HIS A 395 19.04 16.45 -20.37
N ALA A 396 19.30 17.39 -21.28
CA ALA A 396 19.54 17.10 -22.69
C ALA A 396 20.82 17.81 -23.12
N ASN A 397 21.79 17.01 -23.54
CA ASN A 397 23.18 17.41 -23.71
C ASN A 397 23.34 18.41 -24.87
N ALA A 398 24.55 18.95 -24.99
CA ALA A 398 24.97 19.75 -26.13
C ALA A 398 26.44 19.52 -26.47
N ASN A 399 26.77 19.79 -27.72
CA ASN A 399 28.13 19.83 -28.20
C ASN A 399 28.23 20.77 -29.40
N ASP A 400 29.37 21.45 -29.54
CA ASP A 400 29.62 22.34 -30.68
C ASP A 400 29.68 21.55 -32.00
N ASN A 401 30.12 20.28 -31.94
CA ASN A 401 30.02 19.37 -33.06
C ASN A 401 28.61 18.74 -33.11
N SER A 402 27.81 19.16 -34.08
CA SER A 402 26.45 18.67 -34.31
C SER A 402 26.36 17.19 -34.71
N SER A 403 27.48 16.53 -35.03
CA SER A 403 27.52 15.07 -35.24
C SER A 403 27.46 14.28 -33.92
N ALA A 404 27.72 14.92 -32.77
CA ALA A 404 27.61 14.28 -31.46
C ALA A 404 26.14 13.99 -31.16
N ASN A 405 25.83 12.71 -30.94
CA ASN A 405 24.49 12.24 -30.61
C ASN A 405 24.55 11.04 -29.65
N GLY A 406 23.40 10.70 -29.09
CA GLY A 406 23.20 9.55 -28.23
C GLY A 406 22.84 9.90 -26.79
N THR A 407 22.56 8.88 -26.00
CA THR A 407 22.11 8.98 -24.61
C THR A 407 23.19 8.49 -23.66
N GLU A 408 23.40 9.18 -22.54
CA GLU A 408 24.35 8.80 -21.48
C GLU A 408 23.78 9.05 -20.08
N THR A 409 24.34 8.36 -19.09
CA THR A 409 24.00 8.55 -17.68
C THR A 409 25.27 8.79 -16.87
N TYR A 410 25.26 9.84 -16.06
CA TYR A 410 26.33 10.15 -15.14
C TYR A 410 25.94 9.80 -13.70
N TYR A 411 26.92 9.33 -12.93
CA TYR A 411 26.85 9.23 -11.48
C TYR A 411 28.13 9.81 -10.87
N ASP A 412 28.16 10.02 -9.56
CA ASP A 412 29.36 10.47 -8.85
C ASP A 412 29.75 9.46 -7.76
N LYS A 413 31.03 9.45 -7.38
CA LYS A 413 31.59 8.50 -6.42
C LYS A 413 31.64 9.03 -4.98
N THR A 414 31.28 10.29 -4.74
CA THR A 414 31.38 10.94 -3.43
C THR A 414 30.42 10.33 -2.40
N TYR A 415 29.17 10.08 -2.78
CA TYR A 415 28.15 9.47 -1.91
C TYR A 415 27.40 8.35 -2.62
N GLU A 416 27.07 7.28 -1.89
CA GLU A 416 26.26 6.16 -2.37
C GLU A 416 26.76 5.54 -3.69
N ALA A 417 28.08 5.60 -3.95
CA ALA A 417 28.69 5.29 -5.25
C ALA A 417 28.22 3.96 -5.88
N THR A 418 28.21 2.88 -5.09
CA THR A 418 27.74 1.55 -5.54
C THR A 418 26.27 1.57 -5.95
N ASN A 419 25.42 2.23 -5.17
CA ASN A 419 23.99 2.32 -5.43
C ASN A 419 23.68 3.26 -6.60
N SER A 420 24.41 4.38 -6.73
CA SER A 420 24.31 5.30 -7.85
C SER A 420 24.75 4.64 -9.16
N LEU A 421 25.82 3.84 -9.15
CA LEU A 421 26.23 3.03 -10.29
C LEU A 421 25.17 1.99 -10.66
N LYS A 422 24.63 1.24 -9.68
CA LYS A 422 23.53 0.28 -9.91
C LYS A 422 22.33 0.98 -10.54
N LEU A 423 21.96 2.16 -10.04
CA LEU A 423 20.85 2.95 -10.57
C LEU A 423 21.10 3.35 -12.03
N ALA A 424 22.29 3.90 -12.32
CA ALA A 424 22.68 4.27 -13.67
C ALA A 424 22.66 3.09 -14.65
N GLN A 425 23.21 1.94 -14.24
CA GLN A 425 23.24 0.72 -15.05
C GLN A 425 21.85 0.13 -15.31
N ASN A 426 20.88 0.38 -14.43
CA ASN A 426 19.50 -0.02 -14.66
C ASN A 426 18.73 0.95 -15.57
N ILE A 427 19.04 2.25 -15.53
CA ILE A 427 18.33 3.28 -16.30
C ILE A 427 18.87 3.40 -17.73
N GLN A 428 20.20 3.46 -17.91
CA GLN A 428 20.85 3.70 -19.20
C GLN A 428 20.32 2.80 -20.35
N PRO A 429 20.33 1.46 -20.24
CA PRO A 429 19.87 0.60 -21.34
C PRO A 429 18.37 0.76 -21.62
N LYS A 430 17.57 1.16 -20.63
CA LYS A 430 16.12 1.40 -20.81
C LYS A 430 15.85 2.71 -21.54
N MET A 431 16.65 3.75 -21.30
CA MET A 431 16.55 5.00 -22.07
C MET A 431 16.95 4.77 -23.53
N VAL A 432 18.10 4.12 -23.76
CA VAL A 432 18.61 3.81 -25.10
C VAL A 432 17.59 2.99 -25.89
N SER A 433 17.06 1.91 -25.31
CA SER A 433 16.02 1.10 -25.96
C SER A 433 14.72 1.88 -26.22
N ALA A 434 14.33 2.76 -25.29
CA ALA A 434 13.12 3.57 -25.43
C ALA A 434 13.23 4.58 -26.57
N LEU A 435 14.41 5.16 -26.78
CA LEU A 435 14.66 6.22 -27.77
C LEU A 435 15.18 5.69 -29.12
N GLY A 436 15.86 4.55 -29.14
CA GLY A 436 16.58 4.08 -30.33
C GLY A 436 17.85 4.89 -30.64
N THR A 437 18.41 5.57 -29.64
CA THR A 437 19.61 6.41 -29.77
C THR A 437 20.90 5.61 -29.62
N ARG A 438 22.03 6.20 -30.00
CA ARG A 438 23.35 5.64 -29.72
C ARG A 438 23.57 5.53 -28.20
N ASP A 439 23.97 4.35 -27.73
CA ASP A 439 24.38 4.16 -26.33
C ASP A 439 25.77 4.76 -26.11
N ARG A 440 25.86 5.76 -25.23
CA ARG A 440 27.12 6.40 -24.83
C ARG A 440 27.58 5.95 -23.44
N GLY A 441 26.85 5.04 -22.81
CA GLY A 441 27.22 4.35 -21.58
C GLY A 441 26.98 5.14 -20.28
N VAL A 442 27.38 4.50 -19.20
CA VAL A 442 27.38 5.06 -17.85
C VAL A 442 28.77 5.62 -17.55
N LYS A 443 28.85 6.85 -17.03
CA LYS A 443 30.09 7.58 -16.77
C LYS A 443 30.11 8.22 -15.39
N THR A 444 31.29 8.63 -14.94
CA THR A 444 31.43 9.46 -13.74
C THR A 444 31.63 10.93 -14.10
N ALA A 445 30.97 11.84 -13.39
CA ALA A 445 31.23 13.27 -13.48
C ALA A 445 30.91 13.97 -12.15
N GLY A 446 31.70 15.00 -11.82
CA GLY A 446 31.56 15.79 -10.59
C GLY A 446 30.43 16.83 -10.65
N PHE A 447 29.33 16.57 -11.36
CA PHE A 447 28.22 17.50 -11.45
C PHE A 447 27.59 17.74 -10.07
N TYR A 448 27.37 19.00 -9.72
CA TYR A 448 27.02 19.40 -8.36
C TYR A 448 25.85 18.58 -7.77
N VAL A 449 24.76 18.43 -8.52
CA VAL A 449 23.53 17.81 -8.03
C VAL A 449 23.69 16.32 -7.70
N ILE A 450 24.58 15.59 -8.36
CA ILE A 450 24.87 14.19 -8.05
C ILE A 450 26.04 14.05 -7.08
N LYS A 451 27.03 14.95 -7.14
CA LYS A 451 28.18 14.95 -6.22
C LYS A 451 27.78 15.23 -4.77
N TYR A 452 26.82 16.13 -4.55
CA TYR A 452 26.40 16.55 -3.20
C TYR A 452 25.07 15.93 -2.73
N SER A 453 24.42 15.10 -3.56
CA SER A 453 23.28 14.29 -3.12
C SER A 453 23.76 13.13 -2.26
N LYS A 454 23.28 13.07 -1.00
CA LYS A 454 23.64 12.02 -0.05
C LYS A 454 22.82 10.72 -0.19
N MET A 455 21.95 10.66 -1.19
CA MET A 455 21.22 9.46 -1.61
C MET A 455 21.75 9.00 -2.98
N PRO A 456 21.48 7.74 -3.40
CA PRO A 456 21.86 7.29 -4.73
C PRO A 456 21.32 8.24 -5.80
N SER A 457 22.21 8.70 -6.68
CA SER A 457 21.89 9.81 -7.58
C SER A 457 22.48 9.62 -8.98
N VAL A 458 21.73 10.06 -9.98
CA VAL A 458 22.13 10.03 -11.39
C VAL A 458 21.73 11.32 -12.11
N LEU A 459 22.49 11.69 -13.13
CA LEU A 459 22.16 12.72 -14.10
C LEU A 459 22.03 12.07 -15.47
N LEU A 460 20.87 12.24 -16.10
CA LEU A 460 20.53 11.64 -17.38
C LEU A 460 20.73 12.67 -18.48
N GLU A 461 21.56 12.35 -19.46
CA GLU A 461 21.66 13.10 -20.71
C GLU A 461 20.85 12.37 -21.78
N THR A 462 19.65 12.87 -22.03
CA THR A 462 18.62 12.13 -22.78
C THR A 462 18.88 12.09 -24.28
N GLY A 463 19.70 13.00 -24.79
CA GLY A 463 20.09 13.17 -26.20
C GLY A 463 20.72 14.55 -26.36
N PHE A 464 21.30 14.88 -27.52
CA PHE A 464 21.94 16.17 -27.77
C PHE A 464 20.96 17.16 -28.43
N VAL A 465 20.62 18.26 -27.77
CA VAL A 465 19.73 19.30 -28.35
C VAL A 465 20.36 19.96 -29.58
N THR A 466 21.68 19.94 -29.69
CA THR A 466 22.46 20.47 -30.81
C THR A 466 22.75 19.44 -31.90
N SER A 467 22.16 18.23 -31.84
CA SER A 467 22.25 17.26 -32.94
C SER A 467 20.93 17.18 -33.74
N PRO A 468 21.00 17.16 -35.08
CA PRO A 468 19.79 17.08 -35.91
C PRO A 468 19.08 15.73 -35.75
N VAL A 469 19.82 14.67 -35.42
CA VAL A 469 19.27 13.33 -35.19
C VAL A 469 18.47 13.29 -33.88
N ASP A 470 19.09 13.69 -32.77
CA ASP A 470 18.46 13.62 -31.45
C ASP A 470 17.37 14.68 -31.27
N SER A 471 17.53 15.89 -31.84
CA SER A 471 16.53 16.95 -31.69
C SER A 471 15.15 16.56 -32.26
N ASN A 472 15.09 15.75 -33.32
CA ASN A 472 13.82 15.21 -33.85
C ASN A 472 13.15 14.26 -32.83
N ILE A 473 13.94 13.45 -32.13
CA ILE A 473 13.47 12.57 -31.06
C ILE A 473 12.97 13.41 -29.87
N LEU A 474 13.74 14.41 -29.44
CA LEU A 474 13.44 15.25 -28.27
C LEU A 474 12.23 16.18 -28.50
N LYS A 475 11.92 16.57 -29.74
CA LYS A 475 10.67 17.27 -30.10
C LYS A 475 9.44 16.39 -29.95
N SER A 476 9.56 15.10 -30.25
CA SER A 476 8.43 14.18 -30.30
C SER A 476 7.85 13.87 -28.93
N ALA A 477 6.55 14.13 -28.76
CA ALA A 477 5.81 13.76 -27.55
C ALA A 477 5.82 12.24 -27.31
N THR A 478 5.78 11.44 -28.38
CA THR A 478 5.81 9.97 -28.31
C THR A 478 7.14 9.47 -27.76
N TYR A 479 8.27 9.97 -28.27
CA TYR A 479 9.58 9.57 -27.78
C TYR A 479 9.84 10.05 -26.35
N LYS A 480 9.39 11.25 -25.98
CA LYS A 480 9.45 11.71 -24.57
C LYS A 480 8.62 10.84 -23.62
N ASP A 481 7.45 10.35 -24.04
CA ASP A 481 6.67 9.41 -23.23
C ASP A 481 7.34 8.04 -23.11
N ARG A 482 7.90 7.52 -24.21
CA ARG A 482 8.69 6.28 -24.22
C ARG A 482 9.91 6.39 -23.30
N LEU A 483 10.65 7.50 -23.36
CA LEU A 483 11.79 7.78 -22.50
C LEU A 483 11.39 7.77 -21.02
N ALA A 484 10.33 8.49 -20.66
CA ALA A 484 9.82 8.50 -19.29
C ALA A 484 9.41 7.10 -18.81
N ALA A 485 8.81 6.28 -19.68
CA ALA A 485 8.50 4.89 -19.38
C ALA A 485 9.77 4.04 -19.21
N GLY A 486 10.79 4.24 -20.05
CA GLY A 486 12.11 3.62 -19.96
C GLY A 486 12.81 3.93 -18.63
N ILE A 487 12.87 5.21 -18.25
CA ILE A 487 13.44 5.64 -16.96
C ILE A 487 12.66 5.02 -15.80
N SER A 488 11.31 5.06 -15.82
CA SER A 488 10.48 4.44 -14.77
C SER A 488 10.70 2.92 -14.67
N SER A 489 10.93 2.24 -15.78
CA SER A 489 11.26 0.81 -15.81
C SER A 489 12.64 0.54 -15.21
N GLY A 490 13.65 1.35 -15.55
CA GLY A 490 14.99 1.28 -14.96
C GLY A 490 14.98 1.52 -13.45
N VAL A 491 14.22 2.51 -12.98
CA VAL A 491 14.02 2.75 -11.54
C VAL A 491 13.36 1.56 -10.85
N SER A 492 12.34 0.97 -11.45
CA SER A 492 11.71 -0.25 -10.90
C SER A 492 12.71 -1.41 -10.84
N GLY A 493 13.58 -1.55 -11.86
CA GLY A 493 14.66 -2.53 -11.89
C GLY A 493 15.75 -2.31 -10.83
N TYR A 494 16.06 -1.05 -10.51
CA TYR A 494 17.00 -0.73 -9.43
C TYR A 494 16.52 -1.20 -8.04
N PHE A 495 15.22 -1.05 -7.76
CA PHE A 495 14.60 -1.44 -6.50
C PHE A 495 14.20 -2.92 -6.44
N ARG A 496 14.31 -3.66 -7.55
CA ARG A 496 14.28 -5.12 -7.50
C ARG A 496 15.46 -5.60 -6.66
#